data_AF-A0A0F7S744-F1
#
_entry.id   AF-A0A0F7S744-F1
#
_cell.length_a   1.000
_cell.length_b   1.000
_cell.length_c   1.000
_cell.angle_alpha   90.00
_cell.angle_beta   90.00
_cell.angle_gamma   90.00
#
_symmetry.space_group_name_H-M   'P 1'
#
loop_
_entity.id
_entity.type
_entity.pdbx_description
1 polymer ?
#
loop_
_entity_poly.entity_id
_entity_poly.type
_entity_poly.pdbx_seq_one_letter_code
_entity_poly.pdbx_strand_id
1 'polypeptide(L)'
;MMLMTIFKLATFLAVSTLAVKSNQPVLSKEAELNYDNHREQIRFMFPVDIRPTADVTIPELYPHYIGGDTAKESQAWRFSQDFPFGPAHVTFGAHGNRYITTRIPWDSKLGGNWGLRQAHYLPDDEITEERIRDYKDLYAFWRMRKDRTIKLLRLDAWPAGGGLSQIMAWGLVHR
;
A
#
# COMPACT_ATOMS: atom_id res chain seq x y z
N MET A 1 38.51 28.96 -5.62
CA MET A 1 38.00 27.62 -5.99
C MET A 1 37.20 26.94 -4.87
N MET A 2 37.63 27.06 -3.60
CA MET A 2 36.98 26.42 -2.42
C MET A 2 35.54 26.88 -2.12
N LEU A 3 35.20 28.15 -2.39
CA LEU A 3 33.86 28.70 -2.16
C LEU A 3 32.78 28.06 -3.06
N MET A 4 33.15 27.69 -4.30
CA MET A 4 32.25 27.09 -5.27
C MET A 4 31.85 25.66 -4.89
N THR A 5 32.75 24.93 -4.22
CA THR A 5 32.52 23.55 -3.77
C THR A 5 31.58 23.52 -2.57
N ILE A 6 31.72 24.46 -1.63
CA ILE A 6 30.83 24.61 -0.47
C ILE A 6 29.42 24.97 -0.91
N PHE A 7 29.28 25.90 -1.87
CA PHE A 7 27.97 26.28 -2.40
C PHE A 7 27.26 25.09 -3.07
N LYS A 8 27.96 24.32 -3.91
CA LYS A 8 27.42 23.11 -4.55
C LYS A 8 27.01 22.05 -3.54
N LEU A 9 27.80 21.83 -2.50
CA LEU A 9 27.49 20.87 -1.43
C LEU A 9 26.26 21.31 -0.62
N ALA A 10 26.17 22.60 -0.30
CA ALA A 10 25.01 23.17 0.40
C ALA A 10 23.75 23.11 -0.45
N THR A 11 23.83 23.40 -1.75
CA THR A 11 22.69 23.25 -2.67
C THR A 11 22.29 21.79 -2.84
N PHE A 12 23.25 20.87 -2.93
CA PHE A 12 22.96 19.43 -3.01
C PHE A 12 22.31 18.91 -1.72
N LEU A 13 22.79 19.32 -0.54
CA LEU A 13 22.19 18.98 0.75
C LEU A 13 20.80 19.60 0.94
N ALA A 14 20.59 20.83 0.48
CA ALA A 14 19.29 21.51 0.51
C ALA A 14 18.26 20.85 -0.43
N VAL A 15 18.67 20.46 -1.65
CA VAL A 15 17.80 19.74 -2.59
C VAL A 15 17.53 18.32 -2.10
N SER A 16 18.53 17.66 -1.49
CA SER A 16 18.37 16.33 -0.88
C SER A 16 17.42 16.35 0.32
N THR A 17 17.44 17.42 1.13
CA THR A 17 16.51 17.57 2.26
C THR A 17 15.09 17.94 1.83
N LEU A 18 14.92 18.68 0.73
CA LEU A 18 13.61 18.96 0.14
C LEU A 18 13.00 17.73 -0.57
N ALA A 19 13.82 16.87 -1.17
CA ALA A 19 13.36 15.64 -1.82
C ALA A 19 12.87 14.55 -0.84
N VAL A 20 13.27 14.62 0.44
CA VAL A 20 12.91 13.62 1.46
C VAL A 20 11.53 13.87 2.10
N LYS A 21 10.92 15.05 1.88
CA LYS A 21 9.51 15.29 2.22
C LYS A 21 8.60 14.98 1.03
N SER A 22 8.63 13.72 0.59
CA SER A 22 7.47 13.10 -0.03
C SER A 22 6.35 13.09 1.00
N ASN A 23 5.60 14.20 1.09
CA ASN A 23 4.52 14.34 2.04
C ASN A 23 3.43 13.34 1.64
N GLN A 24 3.31 12.27 2.42
CA GLN A 24 2.16 11.40 2.38
C GLN A 24 0.87 12.24 2.37
N PRO A 25 -0.20 11.81 1.69
CA PRO A 25 -1.47 12.50 1.77
C PRO A 25 -1.92 12.47 3.22
N VAL A 26 -2.04 13.64 3.84
CA VAL A 26 -2.66 13.73 5.16
C VAL A 26 -4.09 13.23 5.01
N LEU A 27 -4.44 12.19 5.77
CA LEU A 27 -5.80 11.67 5.78
C LEU A 27 -6.70 12.71 6.47
N SER A 28 -7.92 12.87 5.94
CA SER A 28 -8.96 13.53 6.73
C SER A 28 -9.31 12.65 7.93
N LYS A 29 -9.83 13.23 9.01
CA LYS A 29 -10.30 12.46 10.19
C LYS A 29 -11.26 11.32 9.81
N GLU A 30 -12.12 11.55 8.83
CA GLU A 30 -13.01 10.53 8.29
C GLU A 30 -12.24 9.40 7.59
N ALA A 31 -11.26 9.74 6.75
CA ALA A 31 -10.45 8.75 6.05
C ALA A 31 -9.56 7.95 6.99
N GLU A 32 -9.04 8.59 8.04
CA GLU A 32 -8.28 7.97 9.12
C GLU A 32 -9.12 6.94 9.88
N LEU A 33 -10.34 7.29 10.30
CA LEU A 33 -11.26 6.35 10.96
C LEU A 33 -11.57 5.12 10.08
N ASN A 34 -11.83 5.34 8.79
CA ASN A 34 -12.10 4.22 7.87
C ASN A 34 -10.83 3.41 7.59
N TYR A 35 -9.67 4.06 7.51
CA TYR A 35 -8.38 3.41 7.36
C TYR A 35 -8.09 2.48 8.54
N ASP A 36 -8.26 2.95 9.78
CA ASP A 36 -8.04 2.14 10.98
C ASP A 36 -8.96 0.91 11.03
N ASN A 37 -10.23 1.07 10.65
CA ASN A 37 -11.18 -0.05 10.52
C ASN A 37 -10.69 -1.06 9.47
N HIS A 38 -10.29 -0.58 8.28
CA HIS A 38 -9.77 -1.45 7.23
C HIS A 38 -8.47 -2.15 7.64
N ARG A 39 -7.59 -1.45 8.37
CA ARG A 39 -6.33 -1.97 8.92
C ARG A 39 -6.60 -3.10 9.91
N GLU A 40 -7.56 -2.92 10.82
CA GLU A 40 -7.98 -3.96 11.75
C GLU A 40 -8.60 -5.15 11.02
N GLN A 41 -9.44 -4.92 10.01
CA GLN A 41 -10.00 -6.00 9.19
C GLN A 41 -8.89 -6.83 8.52
N ILE A 42 -7.89 -6.19 7.92
CA ILE A 42 -6.73 -6.89 7.34
C ILE A 42 -6.06 -7.75 8.41
N ARG A 43 -5.79 -7.19 9.60
CA ARG A 43 -5.18 -7.90 10.73
C ARG A 43 -5.99 -9.14 11.13
N PHE A 44 -7.31 -9.03 11.23
CA PHE A 44 -8.17 -10.14 11.62
C PHE A 44 -8.24 -11.27 10.59
N MET A 45 -7.92 -10.99 9.32
CA MET A 45 -7.84 -12.00 8.26
C MET A 45 -6.60 -12.88 8.32
N PHE A 46 -5.64 -12.58 9.21
CA PHE A 46 -4.55 -13.51 9.51
C PHE A 46 -5.03 -14.59 10.49
N PRO A 47 -4.58 -15.85 10.32
CA PRO A 47 -4.74 -16.92 11.31
C PRO A 47 -4.31 -16.46 12.70
N VAL A 48 -4.99 -16.94 13.74
CA VAL A 48 -4.83 -16.44 15.13
C VAL A 48 -3.40 -16.57 15.63
N ASP A 49 -2.72 -17.66 15.27
CA ASP A 49 -1.35 -18.00 15.62
C ASP A 49 -0.30 -17.11 14.93
N ILE A 50 -0.67 -16.42 13.85
CA ILE A 50 0.25 -15.57 13.06
C ILE A 50 -0.24 -14.13 12.94
N ARG A 51 -1.33 -13.80 13.64
CA ARG A 51 -1.99 -12.51 13.55
C ARG A 51 -1.05 -11.42 14.07
N PRO A 52 -0.73 -10.38 13.27
CA PRO A 52 0.05 -9.26 13.77
C PRO A 52 -0.63 -8.59 14.96
N THR A 53 0.16 -8.10 15.91
CA THR A 53 -0.35 -7.34 17.06
C THR A 53 -0.89 -5.98 16.59
N ALA A 54 -1.79 -5.36 17.36
CA ALA A 54 -2.41 -4.09 16.96
C ALA A 54 -1.39 -2.93 16.84
N ASP A 55 -0.33 -2.99 17.65
CA ASP A 55 0.78 -2.04 17.73
C ASP A 55 1.88 -2.27 16.69
N VAL A 56 1.78 -3.32 15.86
CA VAL A 56 2.75 -3.58 14.81
C VAL A 56 2.85 -2.37 13.87
N THR A 57 4.07 -1.87 13.67
CA THR A 57 4.30 -0.80 12.70
C THR A 57 4.27 -1.42 11.31
N ILE A 58 3.19 -1.17 10.56
CA ILE A 58 3.05 -1.60 9.18
C ILE A 58 3.74 -0.54 8.31
N PRO A 59 4.76 -0.90 7.51
CA PRO A 59 5.40 0.04 6.62
C PRO A 59 4.39 0.56 5.58
N GLU A 60 4.06 1.85 5.67
CA GLU A 60 3.29 2.55 4.64
C GLU A 60 4.23 2.91 3.49
N LEU A 61 4.15 2.17 2.37
CA LEU A 61 5.06 2.37 1.24
C LEU A 61 4.72 3.59 0.38
N TYR A 62 3.60 4.26 0.71
CA TYR A 62 3.07 5.34 -0.10
C TYR A 62 4.06 6.50 -0.31
N PRO A 63 4.99 6.91 0.58
CA PRO A 63 5.95 7.97 0.27
C PRO A 63 7.28 7.48 -0.34
N HIS A 64 7.69 6.22 -0.15
CA HIS A 64 9.04 5.75 -0.52
C HIS A 64 9.20 5.46 -2.03
N TYR A 65 8.09 5.34 -2.75
CA TYR A 65 8.08 5.18 -4.21
C TYR A 65 7.82 6.51 -4.96
N ILE A 66 7.64 7.62 -4.24
CA ILE A 66 7.30 8.95 -4.80
C ILE A 66 8.58 9.70 -5.17
N GLY A 67 9.34 9.13 -6.09
CA GLY A 67 10.12 9.90 -7.05
C GLY A 67 9.34 10.01 -8.35
N GLY A 68 8.10 10.53 -8.34
CA GLY A 68 7.38 10.94 -9.55
C GLY A 68 6.49 9.93 -10.30
N ASP A 69 6.13 8.77 -9.73
CA ASP A 69 5.48 7.70 -10.53
C ASP A 69 3.95 7.60 -10.36
N THR A 70 3.18 8.48 -11.04
CA THR A 70 1.72 8.32 -11.24
C THR A 70 1.36 7.00 -11.92
N ALA A 71 2.32 6.31 -12.54
CA ALA A 71 2.08 5.02 -13.17
C ALA A 71 1.86 3.92 -12.12
N LYS A 72 2.42 3.99 -10.90
CA LYS A 72 2.18 2.96 -9.87
C LYS A 72 0.76 2.98 -9.31
N GLU A 73 0.22 4.17 -9.01
CA GLU A 73 -1.21 4.29 -8.65
C GLU A 73 -2.09 3.75 -9.78
N SER A 74 -1.77 4.10 -11.03
CA SER A 74 -2.48 3.60 -12.21
C SER A 74 -2.34 2.08 -12.40
N GLN A 75 -1.18 1.51 -12.10
CA GLN A 75 -0.91 0.07 -12.18
C GLN A 75 -1.68 -0.68 -11.10
N ALA A 76 -1.64 -0.21 -9.84
CA ALA A 76 -2.43 -0.78 -8.75
C ALA A 76 -3.94 -0.68 -9.04
N TRP A 77 -4.39 0.46 -9.57
CA TRP A 77 -5.77 0.65 -9.96
C TRP A 77 -6.19 -0.36 -11.04
N ARG A 78 -5.43 -0.44 -12.15
CA ARG A 78 -5.69 -1.40 -13.23
C ARG A 78 -5.69 -2.84 -12.74
N PHE A 79 -4.67 -3.21 -11.94
CA PHE A 79 -4.57 -4.54 -11.36
C PHE A 79 -5.78 -4.88 -10.49
N SER A 80 -6.28 -3.90 -9.71
CA SER A 80 -7.49 -4.11 -8.90
C SER A 80 -8.78 -4.25 -9.70
N GLN A 81 -8.79 -3.96 -11.01
CA GLN A 81 -9.95 -4.23 -11.86
C GLN A 81 -10.06 -5.72 -12.23
N ASP A 82 -8.95 -6.45 -12.16
CA ASP A 82 -8.89 -7.85 -12.55
C ASP A 82 -9.34 -8.74 -11.39
N PHE A 83 -10.02 -9.85 -11.72
CA PHE A 83 -10.32 -10.90 -10.74
C PHE A 83 -9.06 -11.74 -10.46
N PRO A 84 -8.75 -12.12 -9.20
CA PRO A 84 -9.51 -11.91 -7.96
C PRO A 84 -8.97 -10.75 -7.09
N PHE A 85 -8.52 -9.64 -7.68
CA PHE A 85 -7.78 -8.57 -6.99
C PHE A 85 -8.63 -7.32 -6.68
N GLY A 86 -9.94 -7.43 -6.86
CA GLY A 86 -10.89 -6.34 -6.63
C GLY A 86 -11.12 -5.97 -5.17
N PRO A 87 -12.15 -5.15 -4.90
CA PRO A 87 -12.54 -4.72 -3.57
C PRO A 87 -12.70 -5.90 -2.61
N ALA A 88 -11.89 -5.89 -1.56
CA ALA A 88 -11.85 -6.92 -0.54
C ALA A 88 -12.44 -6.45 0.80
N HIS A 89 -12.49 -5.13 0.99
CA HIS A 89 -13.24 -4.49 2.07
C HIS A 89 -13.74 -3.12 1.59
N VAL A 90 -14.98 -2.77 1.92
CA VAL A 90 -15.62 -1.51 1.50
C VAL A 90 -16.40 -0.94 2.67
N THR A 91 -16.18 0.34 2.95
CA THR A 91 -16.97 1.13 3.91
C THR A 91 -17.54 2.36 3.23
N PHE A 92 -18.70 2.81 3.71
CA PHE A 92 -19.40 3.99 3.20
C PHE A 92 -19.20 5.14 4.17
N GLY A 93 -18.54 6.19 3.70
CA GLY A 93 -18.26 7.40 4.46
C GLY A 93 -19.33 8.48 4.30
N ALA A 94 -19.03 9.65 4.86
CA ALA A 94 -19.85 10.83 4.74
C ALA A 94 -19.82 11.39 3.30
N HIS A 95 -20.82 12.18 2.94
CA HIS A 95 -20.90 12.90 1.65
C HIS A 95 -20.80 11.99 0.41
N GLY A 96 -21.13 10.70 0.54
CA GLY A 96 -21.05 9.73 -0.55
C GLY A 96 -19.63 9.27 -0.86
N ASN A 97 -18.68 9.47 0.05
CA ASN A 97 -17.37 8.82 -0.02
C ASN A 97 -17.51 7.32 0.19
N ARG A 98 -16.68 6.54 -0.49
CA ARG A 98 -16.50 5.10 -0.26
C ARG A 98 -15.01 4.85 -0.04
N TYR A 99 -14.68 4.08 0.97
CA TYR A 99 -13.31 3.67 1.25
C TYR A 99 -13.17 2.19 0.94
N ILE A 100 -12.11 1.84 0.23
CA ILE A 100 -11.95 0.50 -0.35
C ILE A 100 -10.55 0.00 -0.06
N THR A 101 -10.42 -1.26 0.35
CA THR A 101 -9.14 -1.96 0.35
C THR A 101 -9.11 -3.00 -0.76
N THR A 102 -8.02 -3.01 -1.51
CA THR A 102 -7.68 -4.08 -2.47
C THR A 102 -6.33 -4.67 -2.09
N ARG A 103 -6.07 -5.92 -2.46
CA ARG A 103 -4.82 -6.63 -2.17
C ARG A 103 -4.02 -6.83 -3.45
N ILE A 104 -2.70 -6.62 -3.36
CA ILE A 104 -1.72 -6.97 -4.39
C ILE A 104 -0.85 -8.07 -3.79
N PRO A 105 -1.13 -9.34 -4.14
CA PRO A 105 -0.34 -10.46 -3.63
C PRO A 105 1.12 -10.37 -4.09
N TRP A 106 2.04 -10.77 -3.22
CA TRP A 106 3.49 -10.80 -3.51
C TRP A 106 3.82 -11.66 -4.74
N ASP A 107 3.08 -12.76 -4.93
CA ASP A 107 3.25 -13.74 -5.99
C ASP A 107 2.52 -13.34 -7.30
N SER A 108 1.71 -12.29 -7.28
CA SER A 108 1.04 -11.78 -8.46
C SER A 108 2.01 -11.21 -9.50
N LYS A 109 1.55 -11.02 -10.74
CA LYS A 109 2.35 -10.35 -11.79
C LYS A 109 2.80 -8.95 -11.36
N LEU A 110 1.91 -8.18 -10.72
CA LEU A 110 2.25 -6.85 -10.25
C LEU A 110 3.21 -6.91 -9.05
N GLY A 111 2.98 -7.83 -8.11
CA GLY A 111 3.89 -8.04 -6.98
C GLY A 111 5.31 -8.42 -7.41
N GLY A 112 5.43 -9.31 -8.41
CA GLY A 112 6.71 -9.64 -9.04
C GLY A 112 7.40 -8.42 -9.68
N ASN A 113 6.65 -7.63 -10.45
CA ASN A 113 7.17 -6.41 -11.07
C ASN A 113 7.62 -5.36 -10.04
N TRP A 114 7.01 -5.35 -8.86
CA TRP A 114 7.33 -4.44 -7.77
C TRP A 114 8.35 -5.01 -6.77
N GLY A 115 8.91 -6.18 -7.04
CA GLY A 115 9.97 -6.78 -6.22
C GLY A 115 9.47 -7.38 -4.90
N LEU A 116 8.17 -7.61 -4.74
CA LEU A 116 7.58 -8.18 -3.52
C LEU A 116 7.96 -9.66 -3.31
N ARG A 117 8.51 -10.30 -4.34
CA ARG A 117 9.04 -11.67 -4.35
C ARG A 117 10.45 -11.78 -3.75
N GLN A 118 11.04 -10.70 -3.24
CA GLN A 118 12.37 -10.76 -2.63
C GLN A 118 12.21 -10.86 -1.12
N ALA A 119 12.44 -12.06 -0.57
CA ALA A 119 12.74 -12.21 0.84
C ALA A 119 14.07 -11.48 1.11
N HIS A 120 14.08 -10.50 2.02
CA HIS A 120 15.31 -9.79 2.36
C HIS A 120 16.26 -10.74 3.13
N TYR A 121 17.28 -11.24 2.43
CA TYR A 121 18.42 -12.05 2.89
C TYR A 121 18.12 -13.49 3.35
N LEU A 122 18.57 -14.48 2.56
CA LEU A 122 19.57 -15.52 2.92
C LEU A 122 19.75 -16.51 1.74
N PRO A 123 20.93 -17.13 1.58
CA PRO A 123 21.20 -18.14 0.57
C PRO A 123 20.55 -19.45 1.02
N ASP A 124 19.58 -19.94 0.24
CA ASP A 124 19.21 -21.35 0.06
C ASP A 124 17.77 -21.45 -0.50
N ASP A 125 17.58 -22.39 -1.42
CA ASP A 125 16.49 -22.43 -2.40
C ASP A 125 15.18 -23.09 -1.90
N GLU A 126 14.97 -23.24 -0.59
CA GLU A 126 13.77 -23.92 -0.04
C GLU A 126 12.71 -22.97 0.54
N ILE A 127 11.53 -22.87 -0.09
CA ILE A 127 10.39 -22.08 0.40
C ILE A 127 9.67 -22.86 1.52
N THR A 128 9.79 -22.41 2.77
CA THR A 128 9.05 -22.93 3.93
C THR A 128 7.85 -22.03 4.29
N GLU A 129 6.89 -22.52 5.08
CA GLU A 129 5.74 -21.73 5.55
C GLU A 129 6.16 -20.50 6.40
N GLU A 130 7.27 -20.59 7.11
CA GLU A 130 7.86 -19.45 7.83
C GLU A 130 8.43 -18.41 6.85
N ARG A 131 9.06 -18.83 5.73
CA ARG A 131 9.57 -17.92 4.68
C ARG A 131 8.49 -17.22 3.89
N ILE A 132 7.28 -17.79 3.75
CA ILE A 132 6.15 -17.08 3.12
C ILE A 132 5.92 -15.73 3.84
N ARG A 133 6.20 -15.64 5.14
CA ARG A 133 6.02 -14.43 5.93
C ARG A 133 7.06 -13.33 5.67
N ASP A 134 8.20 -13.67 5.06
CA ASP A 134 9.20 -12.69 4.64
C ASP A 134 8.77 -11.93 3.38
N TYR A 135 7.85 -12.52 2.61
CA TYR A 135 7.20 -11.86 1.49
C TYR A 135 6.13 -10.90 2.00
N LYS A 136 5.87 -9.87 1.20
CA LYS A 136 4.93 -8.81 1.57
C LYS A 136 3.82 -8.68 0.55
N ASP A 137 2.59 -8.80 1.02
CA ASP A 137 1.43 -8.36 0.26
C ASP A 137 1.26 -6.86 0.45
N LEU A 138 0.80 -6.18 -0.59
CA LEU A 138 0.40 -4.78 -0.46
C LEU A 138 -1.10 -4.65 -0.36
N TYR A 139 -1.54 -3.77 0.53
CA TYR A 139 -2.93 -3.42 0.71
C TYR A 139 -3.10 -1.97 0.30
N ALA A 140 -3.81 -1.76 -0.81
CA ALA A 140 -4.07 -0.44 -1.37
C ALA A 140 -5.39 0.08 -0.80
N PHE A 141 -5.32 1.18 -0.06
CA PHE A 141 -6.47 1.85 0.53
C PHE A 141 -6.88 3.05 -0.31
N TRP A 142 -8.05 2.94 -0.94
CA TRP A 142 -8.60 3.90 -1.87
C TRP A 142 -9.72 4.71 -1.23
N ARG A 143 -9.89 5.94 -1.72
CA ARG A 143 -11.14 6.68 -1.56
C ARG A 143 -11.75 6.93 -2.92
N MET A 144 -13.02 6.55 -3.06
CA MET A 144 -13.89 6.96 -4.14
C MET A 144 -14.82 8.06 -3.64
N ARG A 145 -14.89 9.18 -4.36
CA ARG A 145 -15.84 10.26 -4.09
C ARG A 145 -17.17 10.00 -4.80
N LYS A 146 -18.20 10.80 -4.47
CA LYS A 146 -19.53 10.75 -5.10
C LYS A 146 -19.49 10.94 -6.63
N ASP A 147 -18.55 11.74 -7.13
CA ASP A 147 -18.29 11.95 -8.56
C ASP A 147 -17.54 10.79 -9.23
N ARG A 148 -17.32 9.69 -8.50
CA ARG A 148 -16.54 8.51 -8.89
C ARG A 148 -15.05 8.76 -9.09
N THR A 149 -14.53 9.91 -8.68
CA THR A 149 -13.08 10.12 -8.63
C THR A 149 -12.47 9.18 -7.59
N ILE A 150 -11.49 8.38 -8.02
CA ILE A 150 -10.77 7.43 -7.18
C ILE A 150 -9.37 7.95 -6.92
N LYS A 151 -8.92 7.82 -5.68
CA LYS A 151 -7.56 8.18 -5.27
C LYS A 151 -7.01 7.15 -4.28
N LEU A 152 -5.79 6.70 -4.52
CA LEU A 152 -5.03 5.91 -3.56
C LEU A 152 -4.60 6.82 -2.41
N LEU A 153 -4.93 6.42 -1.17
CA LEU A 153 -4.62 7.17 0.04
C LEU A 153 -3.46 6.54 0.81
N ARG A 154 -3.39 5.20 0.86
CA ARG A 154 -2.33 4.42 1.51
C ARG A 154 -2.01 3.16 0.71
N LEU A 155 -0.80 2.67 0.89
CA LEU A 155 -0.32 1.44 0.27
C LEU A 155 0.60 0.76 1.28
N ASP A 156 0.05 -0.23 1.97
CA ASP A 156 0.67 -0.78 3.17
C ASP A 156 1.25 -2.14 2.90
N ALA A 157 2.45 -2.39 3.42
CA ALA A 157 3.11 -3.68 3.28
C ALA A 157 2.85 -4.57 4.49
N TRP A 158 2.07 -5.61 4.29
CA TRP A 158 1.79 -6.61 5.32
C TRP A 158 2.56 -7.90 4.99
N PRO A 159 2.94 -8.71 6.01
CA PRO A 159 3.42 -10.06 5.76
C PRO A 159 2.43 -10.84 4.89
N ALA A 160 2.91 -11.72 4.02
CA ALA A 160 2.02 -12.60 3.29
C ALA A 160 1.35 -13.63 4.23
N GLY A 161 0.20 -14.15 3.81
CA GLY A 161 -0.58 -15.13 4.58
C GLY A 161 -1.92 -14.61 5.12
N GLY A 162 -2.23 -13.33 4.92
CA GLY A 162 -3.57 -12.80 5.20
C GLY A 162 -4.62 -13.37 4.25
N GLY A 163 -5.74 -13.86 4.77
CA GLY A 163 -6.83 -14.47 3.98
C GLY A 163 -7.78 -13.50 3.30
N LEU A 164 -7.43 -12.21 3.16
CA LEU A 164 -8.33 -11.21 2.60
C LEU A 164 -8.49 -11.44 1.08
N SER A 165 -9.70 -11.86 0.68
CA SER A 165 -10.11 -12.11 -0.72
C SER A 165 -11.07 -11.04 -1.23
N GLN A 166 -11.15 -10.88 -2.55
CA GLN A 166 -12.15 -10.02 -3.17
C GLN A 166 -13.57 -10.43 -2.75
N ILE A 167 -14.38 -9.46 -2.31
CA ILE A 167 -15.78 -9.65 -1.90
C ILE A 167 -16.77 -9.17 -2.96
N MET A 168 -16.35 -8.29 -3.87
CA MET A 168 -17.20 -7.77 -4.94
C MET A 168 -16.38 -7.21 -6.11
N ALA A 169 -17.00 -7.05 -7.27
CA ALA A 169 -16.41 -6.32 -8.39
C ALA A 169 -16.60 -4.80 -8.22
N TRP A 170 -15.69 -4.00 -8.79
CA TRP A 170 -15.78 -2.53 -8.77
C TRP A 170 -17.12 -2.01 -9.32
N GLY A 171 -17.70 -2.67 -10.32
CA GLY A 171 -19.01 -2.31 -10.87
C GLY A 171 -20.15 -2.29 -9.84
N LEU A 172 -20.05 -3.08 -8.76
CA LEU A 172 -21.02 -3.06 -7.65
C LEU A 172 -20.71 -1.94 -6.66
N VAL A 173 -19.43 -1.62 -6.45
CA VAL A 173 -19.01 -0.47 -5.65
C VAL A 173 -19.45 0.84 -6.29
N HIS A 174 -19.63 0.91 -7.61
CA HIS A 174 -20.02 2.13 -8.35
C HIS A 174 -21.53 2.41 -8.42
N ARG A 175 -22.37 1.44 -8.06
CA ARG A 175 -23.84 1.62 -7.98
C ARG A 175 -24.20 2.50 -6.78
#